data_AF-A0A1H5PTN7-F1
#
_entry.id   AF-A0A1H5PTN7-F1
#
_cell.length_a   1.000
_cell.length_b   1.000
_cell.length_c   1.000
_cell.angle_alpha   90.00
_cell.angle_beta   90.00
_cell.angle_gamma   90.00
#
_symmetry.space_group_name_H-M   'P 1'
#
loop_
_entity.id
_entity.type
_entity.pdbx_description
1 polymer ?
#
loop_
_entity_poly.entity_id
_entity_poly.type
_entity_poly.pdbx_seq_one_letter_code
_entity_poly.pdbx_strand_id
1 'polypeptide(L)'
;MTAGPDDELGRRLTGLSADLDGVSLPGPSAARRRGARRTRHQVTGGVLAGVAAVAAGVLVINPAGLGTSPEPAPPASLSTLTTEAPTTAATDLGDALLTADDVAAATQTDGWQRQDERLTGLSCDPGDELPRISAITERADVTFAAPDGLAVRQDLARFGADPSLQGLWDQLQTCLPDRGADDLPVVTDEYALDGVGDEGLMVRYYVDPSVPGSEAVTISLVRYQDLVSVTARAEPQENTAGGEIDTALPVAAAERMCSTVFGTSCVSDPALADLAGTGVGAGPGPGASDEPTEAPTGDPTGDATGDPPTGDPTMPEYGPHELADDPFLTEADVATVGTATGFVRRPEMDIDFGAAPCLQDPMDYGAITVAALGYNHDLDASLYEWVGLLPDADAAFRAVAAHTSLPEQCGDVGADRVQTVGEPVAVDVAGADDAVVWAVRNDPGPDDQGSEWTTANVGIARAGNIVVAVGFTGMGDPSGGDWPGVADGLLASALERAVG
;
A
#
# COMPACT_ATOMS: atom_id res chain seq x y z
N MET A 1 -6.15 51.51 -42.40
CA MET A 1 -6.02 51.28 -40.95
C MET A 1 -5.91 49.79 -40.77
N THR A 2 -4.69 49.30 -40.62
CA THR A 2 -4.39 47.88 -40.38
C THR A 2 -4.54 47.64 -38.88
N ALA A 3 -5.42 46.72 -38.49
CA ALA A 3 -5.56 46.31 -37.09
C ALA A 3 -4.19 45.87 -36.56
N GLY A 4 -3.85 46.28 -35.34
CA GLY A 4 -2.56 45.97 -34.75
C GLY A 4 -2.44 44.46 -34.50
N PRO A 5 -1.22 43.89 -34.49
CA PRO A 5 -1.01 42.49 -34.11
C PRO A 5 -1.61 42.15 -32.73
N ASP A 6 -1.74 43.15 -31.84
CA ASP A 6 -2.35 43.01 -30.52
C ASP A 6 -3.87 42.79 -30.58
N ASP A 7 -4.56 43.40 -31.54
CA ASP A 7 -6.02 43.24 -31.73
C ASP A 7 -6.36 41.82 -32.24
N GLU A 8 -5.46 41.26 -33.06
CA GLU A 8 -5.58 39.89 -33.58
C GLU A 8 -5.31 38.85 -32.47
N LEU A 9 -4.32 39.11 -31.61
CA LEU A 9 -4.03 38.25 -30.46
C LEU A 9 -5.18 38.26 -29.45
N GLY A 10 -5.72 39.44 -29.13
CA GLY A 10 -6.88 39.57 -28.24
C GLY A 10 -8.09 38.79 -28.76
N ARG A 11 -8.38 38.91 -30.07
CA ARG A 11 -9.50 38.19 -30.69
C ARG A 11 -9.31 36.67 -30.65
N ARG A 12 -8.08 36.17 -30.78
CA ARG A 12 -7.77 34.73 -30.67
C ARG A 12 -7.87 34.21 -29.24
N LEU A 13 -7.40 34.98 -28.26
CA LEU A 13 -7.49 34.61 -26.85
C LEU A 13 -8.93 34.58 -26.35
N THR A 14 -9.76 35.54 -26.76
CA THR A 14 -11.19 35.55 -26.43
C THR A 14 -11.96 34.41 -27.12
N GLY A 15 -11.56 34.02 -28.33
CA GLY A 15 -12.10 32.82 -28.99
C GLY A 15 -11.76 31.53 -28.24
N LEU A 16 -10.51 31.41 -27.77
CA LEU A 16 -10.06 30.26 -26.97
C LEU A 16 -10.73 30.17 -25.60
N SER A 17 -11.04 31.29 -24.95
CA SER A 17 -11.74 31.24 -23.65
C SER A 17 -13.21 30.83 -23.81
N ALA A 18 -13.87 31.24 -24.90
CA ALA A 18 -15.26 30.86 -25.17
C ALA A 18 -15.43 29.37 -25.52
N ASP A 19 -14.41 28.75 -26.13
CA ASP A 19 -14.39 27.30 -26.40
C ASP A 19 -14.10 26.44 -25.14
N LEU A 20 -13.62 27.07 -24.05
CA LEU A 20 -13.34 26.39 -22.79
C LEU A 20 -14.51 26.48 -21.78
N ASP A 21 -15.48 27.36 -22.02
CA ASP A 21 -16.72 27.44 -21.24
C ASP A 21 -17.59 26.21 -21.51
N GLY A 22 -17.43 25.17 -20.68
CA GLY A 22 -18.21 23.92 -20.75
C GLY A 22 -17.37 22.65 -20.78
N VAL A 23 -16.04 22.77 -20.92
CA VAL A 23 -15.12 21.63 -20.78
C VAL A 23 -14.73 21.50 -19.31
N SER A 24 -15.43 20.62 -18.59
CA SER A 24 -14.96 20.19 -17.27
C SER A 24 -13.68 19.40 -17.45
N LEU A 25 -12.54 20.01 -17.13
CA LEU A 25 -11.29 19.27 -17.07
C LEU A 25 -11.44 18.21 -15.96
N PRO A 26 -11.07 16.95 -16.24
CA PRO A 26 -11.14 15.91 -15.23
C PRO A 26 -10.21 16.29 -14.07
N GLY A 27 -10.69 16.08 -12.85
CA GLY A 27 -10.09 16.63 -11.64
C GLY A 27 -8.64 16.18 -11.41
N PRO A 28 -7.96 16.76 -10.39
CA PRO A 28 -6.54 16.51 -10.10
C PRO A 28 -6.19 15.02 -9.99
N SER A 29 -7.10 14.18 -9.49
CA SER A 29 -6.96 12.73 -9.40
C SER A 29 -6.82 12.05 -10.77
N ALA A 30 -7.60 12.46 -11.77
CA ALA A 30 -7.53 11.92 -13.12
C ALA A 30 -6.26 12.36 -13.88
N ALA A 31 -5.74 13.56 -13.59
CA ALA A 31 -4.45 14.01 -14.11
C ALA A 31 -3.29 13.17 -13.52
N ARG A 32 -3.33 12.86 -12.22
CA ARG A 32 -2.35 12.00 -11.54
C ARG A 32 -2.35 10.58 -12.09
N ARG A 33 -3.53 9.96 -12.31
CA ARG A 33 -3.65 8.61 -12.91
C ARG A 33 -2.98 8.52 -14.29
N ARG A 34 -3.13 9.54 -15.15
CA ARG A 34 -2.47 9.58 -16.47
C ARG A 34 -0.95 9.72 -16.38
N GLY A 35 -0.45 10.44 -15.37
CA GLY A 35 0.98 10.59 -15.10
C GLY A 35 1.64 9.25 -14.79
N ALA A 36 1.07 8.50 -13.84
CA ALA A 36 1.56 7.19 -13.43
C ALA A 36 1.55 6.14 -14.56
N ARG A 37 0.62 6.23 -15.51
CA ARG A 37 0.53 5.29 -16.64
C ARG A 37 1.64 5.49 -17.69
N ARG A 38 2.13 6.74 -17.86
CA ARG A 38 3.19 7.05 -18.85
C ARG A 38 4.57 6.55 -18.42
N THR A 39 4.88 6.61 -17.13
CA THR A 39 6.18 6.16 -16.59
C THR A 39 6.31 4.64 -16.68
N ARG A 40 5.24 3.89 -16.38
CA ARG A 40 5.25 2.42 -16.42
C ARG A 40 5.47 1.84 -17.83
N HIS A 41 4.85 2.40 -18.87
CA HIS A 41 5.08 1.92 -20.25
C HIS A 41 6.48 2.19 -20.79
N GLN A 42 7.25 3.12 -20.21
CA GLN A 42 8.66 3.32 -20.57
C GLN A 42 9.56 2.24 -19.95
N VAL A 43 9.24 1.76 -18.75
CA VAL A 43 10.03 0.74 -18.04
C VAL A 43 9.88 -0.64 -18.69
N THR A 44 8.68 -1.02 -19.12
CA THR A 44 8.44 -2.36 -19.71
C THR A 44 9.12 -2.55 -21.08
N GLY A 45 9.43 -1.46 -21.80
CA GLY A 45 10.10 -1.53 -23.11
C GLY A 45 11.60 -1.84 -23.05
N GLY A 46 12.26 -1.63 -21.91
CA GLY A 46 13.72 -1.75 -21.77
C GLY A 46 14.23 -3.13 -21.33
N VAL A 47 13.41 -3.93 -20.66
CA VAL A 47 13.87 -5.12 -19.90
C VAL A 47 13.99 -6.39 -20.76
N LEU A 48 13.39 -6.45 -21.96
CA LEU A 48 13.35 -7.68 -22.76
C LEU A 48 14.64 -8.05 -23.53
N ALA A 49 15.75 -7.30 -23.37
CA ALA A 49 16.94 -7.47 -24.21
C ALA A 49 18.17 -8.13 -23.55
N GLY A 50 18.16 -8.53 -22.27
CA GLY A 50 19.42 -8.90 -21.62
C GLY A 50 19.34 -9.85 -20.44
N VAL A 51 18.92 -11.11 -20.64
CA VAL A 51 19.21 -12.17 -19.66
C VAL A 51 19.66 -13.44 -20.38
N ALA A 52 20.97 -13.54 -20.60
CA ALA A 52 21.64 -14.81 -20.90
C ALA A 52 23.08 -14.78 -20.37
N ALA A 53 23.38 -15.73 -19.47
CA ALA A 53 24.67 -16.07 -18.88
C ALA A 53 25.15 -15.19 -17.71
N VAL A 54 25.13 -15.75 -16.48
CA VAL A 54 26.35 -16.18 -15.76
C VAL A 54 25.95 -17.26 -14.75
N ALA A 55 26.46 -18.48 -14.94
CA ALA A 55 26.51 -19.51 -13.91
C ALA A 55 27.95 -20.05 -13.88
N ALA A 56 28.66 -19.79 -12.78
CA ALA A 56 29.73 -20.61 -12.17
C ALA A 56 30.76 -19.75 -11.41
N GLY A 57 31.01 -20.09 -10.14
CA GLY A 57 32.33 -19.90 -9.53
C GLY A 57 32.37 -19.31 -8.12
N VAL A 58 31.87 -20.01 -7.10
CA VAL A 58 32.23 -19.73 -5.70
C VAL A 58 33.49 -20.52 -5.34
N LEU A 59 34.62 -19.81 -5.21
CA LEU A 59 35.88 -20.33 -4.69
C LEU A 59 36.05 -19.82 -3.26
N VAL A 60 36.03 -20.75 -2.31
CA VAL A 60 36.20 -20.52 -0.86
C VAL A 60 37.64 -20.04 -0.59
N ILE A 61 37.78 -18.82 -0.08
CA ILE A 61 39.02 -18.35 0.57
C ILE A 61 38.72 -18.14 2.05
N ASN A 62 39.49 -18.85 2.88
CA ASN A 62 39.39 -18.89 4.34
C ASN A 62 40.59 -18.14 4.93
N PRO A 63 40.42 -16.96 5.55
CA PRO A 63 41.48 -16.36 6.35
C PRO A 63 41.36 -16.82 7.80
N ALA A 64 42.32 -17.65 8.20
CA ALA A 64 42.56 -17.98 9.60
C ALA A 64 43.03 -16.75 10.38
N GLY A 65 42.28 -16.41 11.43
CA GLY A 65 42.75 -15.88 12.71
C GLY A 65 43.30 -14.44 12.72
N LEU A 66 42.67 -13.59 13.53
CA LEU A 66 43.31 -12.64 14.47
C LEU A 66 42.20 -11.90 15.25
N GLY A 67 42.28 -11.88 16.58
CA GLY A 67 41.53 -10.92 17.42
C GLY A 67 40.72 -11.55 18.56
N THR A 68 41.35 -11.79 19.71
CA THR A 68 40.70 -12.09 20.98
C THR A 68 39.97 -10.85 21.51
N SER A 69 38.63 -10.87 21.51
CA SER A 69 37.80 -9.88 22.25
C SER A 69 37.34 -10.48 23.59
N PRO A 70 37.23 -9.69 24.68
CA PRO A 70 36.89 -10.23 26.00
C PRO A 70 35.44 -10.69 26.07
N GLU A 71 35.23 -11.80 26.78
CA GLU A 71 33.92 -12.41 27.04
C GLU A 71 33.00 -11.46 27.83
N PRO A 72 31.80 -11.13 27.32
CA PRO A 72 30.82 -10.32 28.05
C PRO A 72 30.25 -11.11 29.23
N ALA A 73 30.08 -10.44 30.37
CA ALA A 73 29.45 -11.02 31.55
C ALA A 73 27.99 -11.43 31.25
N PRO A 74 27.49 -12.55 31.83
CA PRO A 74 26.13 -13.01 31.59
C PRO A 74 25.11 -12.01 32.15
N PRO A 75 24.00 -11.73 31.43
CA PRO A 75 22.96 -10.86 31.96
C PRO A 75 22.28 -11.49 33.18
N ALA A 76 21.92 -10.63 34.14
CA ALA A 76 21.20 -11.02 35.35
C ALA A 76 19.86 -11.66 34.98
N SER A 77 19.58 -12.82 35.58
CA SER A 77 18.31 -13.53 35.43
C SER A 77 17.16 -12.68 36.00
N LEU A 78 16.44 -11.98 35.14
CA LEU A 78 15.11 -11.46 35.45
C LEU A 78 14.12 -12.62 35.30
N SER A 79 13.54 -13.06 36.43
CA SER A 79 12.38 -13.94 36.44
C SER A 79 11.21 -13.25 35.74
N THR A 80 10.95 -13.63 34.49
CA THR A 80 9.68 -13.34 33.83
C THR A 80 8.64 -14.34 34.31
N LEU A 81 7.57 -13.84 34.91
CA LEU A 81 6.33 -14.56 35.10
C LEU A 81 5.75 -14.83 33.71
N THR A 82 5.83 -16.08 33.26
CA THR A 82 5.17 -16.55 32.05
C THR A 82 3.67 -16.62 32.31
N THR A 83 2.91 -15.67 31.78
CA THR A 83 1.47 -15.87 31.55
C THR A 83 1.36 -16.75 30.31
N GLU A 84 0.94 -18.00 30.48
CA GLU A 84 0.63 -18.90 29.36
C GLU A 84 -0.50 -18.28 28.54
N ALA A 85 -0.19 -17.80 27.33
CA ALA A 85 -1.18 -17.49 26.31
C ALA A 85 -1.86 -18.80 25.87
N PRO A 86 -3.19 -18.84 25.71
CA PRO A 86 -3.88 -20.03 25.25
C PRO A 86 -3.37 -20.41 23.85
N THR A 87 -2.76 -21.59 23.75
CA THR A 87 -2.26 -22.16 22.51
C THR A 87 -3.42 -22.80 21.76
N THR A 88 -4.25 -21.98 21.12
CA THR A 88 -5.17 -22.47 20.09
C THR A 88 -4.30 -22.88 18.90
N ALA A 89 -4.34 -24.15 18.51
CA ALA A 89 -3.63 -24.62 17.32
C ALA A 89 -4.08 -23.77 16.12
N ALA A 90 -3.12 -23.30 15.31
CA ALA A 90 -3.43 -22.56 14.09
C ALA A 90 -4.31 -23.44 13.18
N THR A 91 -5.54 -23.01 12.92
CA THR A 91 -6.44 -23.68 11.97
C THR A 91 -5.84 -23.59 10.57
N ASP A 92 -5.81 -24.71 9.84
CA ASP A 92 -5.38 -24.75 8.45
C ASP A 92 -6.34 -23.92 7.57
N LEU A 93 -5.80 -22.97 6.80
CA LEU A 93 -6.60 -22.16 5.86
C LEU A 93 -7.36 -23.02 4.86
N GLY A 94 -6.88 -24.23 4.56
CA GLY A 94 -7.57 -25.18 3.70
C GLY A 94 -8.98 -25.55 4.17
N ASP A 95 -9.22 -25.59 5.49
CA ASP A 95 -10.53 -25.92 6.06
C ASP A 95 -11.54 -24.76 5.89
N ALA A 96 -11.02 -23.54 5.80
CA ALA A 96 -11.78 -22.30 5.64
C ALA A 96 -12.17 -22.00 4.19
N LEU A 97 -11.61 -22.73 3.21
CA LEU A 97 -12.00 -22.62 1.80
C LEU A 97 -13.42 -23.12 1.57
N LEU A 98 -14.14 -22.45 0.67
CA LEU A 98 -15.46 -22.84 0.18
C LEU A 98 -15.50 -24.32 -0.21
N THR A 99 -16.65 -24.95 0.02
CA THR A 99 -16.97 -26.29 -0.48
C THR A 99 -17.91 -26.21 -1.67
N ALA A 100 -18.09 -27.33 -2.39
CA ALA A 100 -19.04 -27.39 -3.49
C ALA A 100 -20.48 -27.07 -3.05
N ASP A 101 -20.85 -27.46 -1.82
CA ASP A 101 -22.17 -27.18 -1.25
C ASP A 101 -22.34 -25.67 -0.95
N ASP A 102 -21.29 -25.01 -0.46
CA ASP A 102 -21.31 -23.56 -0.22
C ASP A 102 -21.50 -22.80 -1.54
N VAL A 103 -20.76 -23.19 -2.59
CA VAL A 103 -20.88 -22.59 -3.92
C VAL A 103 -22.26 -22.87 -4.53
N ALA A 104 -22.78 -24.09 -4.40
CA ALA A 104 -24.11 -24.45 -4.91
C ALA A 104 -25.22 -23.64 -4.21
N ALA A 105 -25.14 -23.48 -2.89
CA ALA A 105 -26.08 -22.69 -2.12
C ALA A 105 -26.03 -21.20 -2.49
N ALA A 106 -24.83 -20.62 -2.60
CA ALA A 106 -24.64 -19.21 -2.94
C ALA A 106 -25.11 -18.89 -4.38
N THR A 107 -24.74 -19.74 -5.34
CA THR A 107 -25.03 -19.52 -6.76
C THR A 107 -26.39 -20.06 -7.21
N GLN A 108 -27.11 -20.75 -6.32
CA GLN A 108 -28.38 -21.45 -6.61
C GLN A 108 -28.28 -22.41 -7.81
N THR A 109 -27.09 -23.00 -7.99
CA THR A 109 -26.76 -23.86 -9.13
C THR A 109 -26.21 -25.19 -8.61
N ASP A 110 -26.78 -26.29 -9.07
CA ASP A 110 -26.30 -27.63 -8.71
C ASP A 110 -25.14 -28.08 -9.62
N GLY A 111 -24.38 -29.09 -9.16
CA GLY A 111 -23.40 -29.78 -10.00
C GLY A 111 -22.00 -29.17 -10.01
N TRP A 112 -21.69 -28.29 -9.06
CA TRP A 112 -20.33 -27.81 -8.83
C TRP A 112 -19.38 -28.96 -8.47
N GLN A 113 -18.25 -29.01 -9.16
CA GLN A 113 -17.17 -29.96 -8.90
C GLN A 113 -15.88 -29.22 -8.66
N ARG A 114 -15.17 -29.60 -7.58
CA ARG A 114 -13.82 -29.12 -7.31
C ARG A 114 -12.91 -29.50 -8.48
N GLN A 115 -12.11 -28.55 -8.91
CA GLN A 115 -11.08 -28.72 -9.92
C GLN A 115 -9.71 -28.71 -9.25
N ASP A 116 -8.80 -29.53 -9.78
CA ASP A 116 -7.38 -29.51 -9.37
C ASP A 116 -6.63 -28.36 -10.05
N GLU A 117 -7.10 -27.94 -11.23
CA GLU A 117 -6.54 -26.81 -11.96
C GLU A 117 -7.17 -25.51 -11.50
N ARG A 118 -6.32 -24.51 -11.28
CA ARG A 118 -6.73 -23.14 -10.97
C ARG A 118 -7.47 -22.55 -12.16
N LEU A 119 -8.51 -21.75 -11.89
CA LEU A 119 -9.13 -20.92 -12.93
C LEU A 119 -8.10 -19.95 -13.52
N THR A 120 -7.73 -20.15 -14.78
CA THR A 120 -6.77 -19.32 -15.52
C THR A 120 -7.45 -18.57 -16.66
N GLY A 121 -6.81 -17.51 -17.17
CA GLY A 121 -7.29 -16.78 -18.36
C GLY A 121 -8.17 -15.57 -18.04
N LEU A 122 -8.35 -15.25 -16.76
CA LEU A 122 -8.94 -14.00 -16.34
C LEU A 122 -8.02 -12.84 -16.76
N SER A 123 -8.53 -11.89 -17.54
CA SER A 123 -7.73 -10.73 -17.99
C SER A 123 -7.14 -9.92 -16.85
N CYS A 124 -7.80 -9.94 -15.68
CA CYS A 124 -7.47 -9.16 -14.52
C CYS A 124 -7.71 -9.97 -13.25
N ASP A 125 -6.64 -10.49 -12.66
CA ASP A 125 -6.76 -11.42 -11.56
C ASP A 125 -5.83 -11.05 -10.40
N PRO A 126 -6.35 -10.56 -9.26
CA PRO A 126 -5.51 -10.26 -8.10
C PRO A 126 -4.95 -11.53 -7.44
N GLY A 127 -5.53 -12.70 -7.70
CA GLY A 127 -5.03 -13.97 -7.20
C GLY A 127 -3.66 -14.38 -7.78
N ASP A 128 -3.29 -13.85 -8.95
CA ASP A 128 -1.97 -14.04 -9.57
C ASP A 128 -0.88 -13.19 -8.90
N GLU A 129 -1.27 -12.14 -8.18
CA GLU A 129 -0.36 -11.25 -7.45
C GLU A 129 -0.10 -11.72 -6.02
N LEU A 130 -1.05 -12.45 -5.40
CA LEU A 130 -0.87 -13.05 -4.08
C LEU A 130 0.47 -13.79 -3.92
N PRO A 131 0.91 -14.71 -4.80
CA PRO A 131 2.19 -15.40 -4.61
C PRO A 131 3.43 -14.49 -4.71
N ARG A 132 3.29 -13.22 -5.12
CA ARG A 132 4.39 -12.26 -5.20
C ARG A 132 4.50 -11.37 -3.96
N ILE A 133 3.51 -11.40 -3.07
CA ILE A 133 3.49 -10.55 -1.88
C ILE A 133 4.26 -11.26 -0.77
N SER A 134 5.44 -10.72 -0.42
CA SER A 134 6.33 -11.27 0.61
C SER A 134 5.71 -11.25 2.02
N ALA A 135 4.73 -10.38 2.26
CA ALA A 135 4.03 -10.27 3.54
C ALA A 135 3.04 -11.42 3.81
N ILE A 136 2.73 -12.27 2.82
CA ILE A 136 1.82 -13.41 3.00
C ILE A 136 2.56 -14.56 3.69
N THR A 137 2.04 -14.96 4.84
CA THR A 137 2.62 -16.02 5.69
C THR A 137 1.99 -17.39 5.42
N GLU A 138 0.71 -17.42 5.05
CA GLU A 138 -0.05 -18.63 4.72
C GLU A 138 -0.98 -18.38 3.55
N ARG A 139 -1.23 -19.42 2.74
CA ARG A 139 -2.15 -19.35 1.60
C ARG A 139 -2.85 -20.69 1.38
N ALA A 140 -4.11 -20.63 0.96
CA ALA A 140 -4.83 -21.77 0.41
C ALA A 140 -5.74 -21.31 -0.74
N ASP A 141 -6.02 -22.18 -1.71
CA ASP A 141 -6.94 -21.89 -2.80
C ASP A 141 -7.79 -23.10 -3.22
N VAL A 142 -8.94 -22.81 -3.80
CA VAL A 142 -9.85 -23.82 -4.38
C VAL A 142 -10.49 -23.28 -5.65
N THR A 143 -10.67 -24.16 -6.62
CA THR A 143 -11.43 -23.87 -7.84
C THR A 143 -12.59 -24.86 -7.98
N PHE A 144 -13.73 -24.36 -8.46
CA PHE A 144 -14.92 -25.12 -8.78
C PHE A 144 -15.36 -24.79 -10.21
N ALA A 145 -15.91 -25.79 -10.89
CA ALA A 145 -16.60 -25.60 -12.16
C ALA A 145 -17.96 -26.31 -12.12
N ALA A 146 -18.95 -25.71 -12.77
CA ALA A 146 -20.24 -26.33 -13.00
C ALA A 146 -20.44 -26.59 -14.52
N PRO A 147 -21.48 -27.34 -14.91
CA PRO A 147 -21.94 -27.34 -16.30
C PRO A 147 -22.19 -25.90 -16.81
N ASP A 148 -22.20 -25.73 -18.12
CA ASP A 148 -22.52 -24.45 -18.79
C ASP A 148 -21.47 -23.33 -18.67
N GLY A 149 -20.22 -23.69 -18.31
CA GLY A 149 -19.08 -22.77 -18.36
C GLY A 149 -18.97 -21.85 -17.16
N LEU A 150 -19.67 -22.15 -16.06
CA LEU A 150 -19.51 -21.43 -14.79
C LEU A 150 -18.25 -21.91 -14.07
N ALA A 151 -17.45 -20.97 -13.58
CA ALA A 151 -16.30 -21.26 -12.75
C ALA A 151 -16.22 -20.31 -11.55
N VAL A 152 -15.82 -20.84 -10.40
CA VAL A 152 -15.57 -20.09 -9.18
C VAL A 152 -14.20 -20.45 -8.66
N ARG A 153 -13.44 -19.45 -8.22
CA ARG A 153 -12.21 -19.63 -7.47
C ARG A 153 -12.28 -18.83 -6.18
N GLN A 154 -11.72 -19.39 -5.11
CA GLN A 154 -11.38 -18.66 -3.89
C GLN A 154 -9.90 -18.82 -3.60
N ASP A 155 -9.24 -17.72 -3.25
CA ASP A 155 -7.95 -17.69 -2.58
C ASP A 155 -8.13 -17.13 -1.16
N LEU A 156 -7.50 -17.77 -0.18
CA LEU A 156 -7.31 -17.23 1.16
C LEU A 156 -5.83 -16.94 1.37
N ALA A 157 -5.52 -15.76 1.89
CA ALA A 157 -4.16 -15.35 2.22
C ALA A 157 -4.13 -14.73 3.62
N ARG A 158 -3.20 -15.20 4.46
CA ARG A 158 -2.88 -14.61 5.76
C ARG A 158 -1.67 -13.71 5.63
N PHE A 159 -1.74 -12.51 6.19
CA PHE A 159 -0.67 -11.52 6.15
C PHE A 159 -0.01 -11.37 7.51
N GLY A 160 1.29 -11.08 7.53
CA GLY A 160 2.05 -10.90 8.77
C GLY A 160 1.72 -9.61 9.52
N ALA A 161 1.56 -8.49 8.81
CA ALA A 161 1.18 -7.19 9.37
C ALA A 161 0.10 -6.54 8.50
N ASP A 162 -0.78 -5.76 9.14
CA ASP A 162 -2.11 -5.30 8.70
C ASP A 162 -2.25 -5.09 7.17
N PRO A 163 -2.84 -6.07 6.45
CA PRO A 163 -2.97 -5.95 5.01
C PRO A 163 -4.08 -4.98 4.66
N SER A 164 -3.75 -3.80 4.12
CA SER A 164 -4.79 -3.00 3.47
C SER A 164 -5.27 -3.71 2.20
N LEU A 165 -6.59 -3.88 2.01
CA LEU A 165 -7.10 -4.35 0.71
C LEU A 165 -6.78 -3.38 -0.41
N GLN A 166 -6.60 -2.09 -0.09
CA GLN A 166 -6.31 -1.05 -1.05
C GLN A 166 -5.15 -1.40 -2.00
N GLY A 167 -4.07 -2.00 -1.52
CA GLY A 167 -2.95 -2.39 -2.39
C GLY A 167 -3.31 -3.45 -3.43
N LEU A 168 -4.06 -4.49 -3.02
CA LEU A 168 -4.57 -5.51 -3.93
C LEU A 168 -5.60 -4.93 -4.90
N TRP A 169 -6.44 -4.03 -4.41
CA TRP A 169 -7.46 -3.34 -5.18
C TRP A 169 -6.86 -2.41 -6.24
N ASP A 170 -5.87 -1.61 -5.89
CA ASP A 170 -5.15 -0.72 -6.81
C ASP A 170 -4.46 -1.54 -7.91
N GLN A 171 -3.86 -2.68 -7.54
CA GLN A 171 -3.25 -3.59 -8.51
C GLN A 171 -4.30 -4.14 -9.49
N LEU A 172 -5.48 -4.56 -9.00
CA LEU A 172 -6.61 -4.95 -9.84
C LEU A 172 -7.07 -3.81 -10.76
N GLN A 173 -7.21 -2.60 -10.24
CA GLN A 173 -7.59 -1.43 -11.03
C GLN A 173 -6.54 -1.09 -12.10
N THR A 174 -5.26 -1.39 -11.89
CA THR A 174 -4.22 -1.06 -12.88
C THR A 174 -4.26 -1.92 -14.14
N CYS A 175 -4.78 -3.15 -14.05
CA CYS A 175 -4.95 -4.03 -15.21
C CYS A 175 -6.27 -3.77 -15.94
N LEU A 176 -7.28 -3.25 -15.23
CA LEU A 176 -8.58 -2.90 -15.79
C LEU A 176 -8.52 -1.53 -16.48
N PRO A 177 -9.22 -1.34 -17.62
CA PRO A 177 -9.38 0.01 -18.17
C PRO A 177 -10.33 0.83 -17.31
N ASP A 178 -10.26 2.15 -17.47
CA ASP A 178 -11.17 3.07 -16.77
C ASP A 178 -12.63 2.72 -17.11
N ARG A 179 -13.53 2.81 -16.12
CA ARG A 179 -14.97 2.60 -16.33
C ARG A 179 -15.49 3.47 -17.47
N GLY A 180 -16.16 2.85 -18.44
CA GLY A 180 -16.71 3.52 -19.62
C GLY A 180 -15.70 3.85 -20.72
N ALA A 181 -14.44 3.41 -20.60
CA ALA A 181 -13.52 3.40 -21.73
C ALA A 181 -14.01 2.41 -22.82
N ASP A 182 -13.70 2.70 -24.08
CA ASP A 182 -13.97 1.82 -25.22
C ASP A 182 -12.96 0.64 -25.30
N ASP A 183 -12.12 0.47 -24.28
CA ASP A 183 -11.08 -0.56 -24.19
C ASP A 183 -11.64 -1.85 -23.56
N LEU A 184 -11.02 -2.99 -23.88
CA LEU A 184 -11.32 -4.29 -23.28
C LEU A 184 -10.31 -4.64 -22.17
N PRO A 185 -10.72 -5.31 -21.08
CA PRO A 185 -12.09 -5.70 -20.73
C PRO A 185 -12.97 -4.51 -20.28
N VAL A 186 -14.26 -4.50 -20.57
CA VAL A 186 -15.16 -3.41 -20.18
C VAL A 186 -15.53 -3.52 -18.70
N VAL A 187 -15.03 -2.60 -17.87
CA VAL A 187 -15.45 -2.47 -16.47
C VAL A 187 -16.84 -1.84 -16.41
N THR A 188 -17.77 -2.52 -15.76
CA THR A 188 -19.13 -2.00 -15.62
C THR A 188 -19.43 -1.50 -14.24
N ASP A 189 -18.93 -2.14 -13.19
CA ASP A 189 -19.35 -1.86 -11.83
C ASP A 189 -18.22 -2.02 -10.81
N GLU A 190 -18.14 -1.09 -9.85
CA GLU A 190 -17.22 -1.10 -8.71
C GLU A 190 -18.01 -0.74 -7.43
N TYR A 191 -17.94 -1.59 -6.42
CA TYR A 191 -18.71 -1.45 -5.18
C TYR A 191 -17.85 -1.70 -3.95
N ALA A 192 -18.18 -1.01 -2.85
CA ALA A 192 -17.88 -1.45 -1.51
C ALA A 192 -18.96 -2.44 -1.07
N LEU A 193 -18.55 -3.53 -0.43
CA LEU A 193 -19.41 -4.55 0.16
C LEU A 193 -19.41 -4.34 1.68
N ASP A 194 -20.37 -3.56 2.15
CA ASP A 194 -20.54 -3.27 3.56
C ASP A 194 -21.16 -4.46 4.29
N GLY A 195 -20.87 -4.59 5.59
CA GLY A 195 -21.46 -5.63 6.45
C GLY A 195 -20.87 -7.03 6.28
N VAL A 196 -19.75 -7.17 5.55
CA VAL A 196 -19.04 -8.42 5.28
C VAL A 196 -17.54 -8.24 5.57
N GLY A 197 -17.04 -8.83 6.65
CA GLY A 197 -15.66 -8.63 7.12
C GLY A 197 -15.43 -7.24 7.71
N ASP A 198 -14.17 -6.84 7.81
CA ASP A 198 -13.74 -5.50 8.19
C ASP A 198 -13.71 -4.55 6.98
N GLU A 199 -13.46 -5.09 5.79
CA GLU A 199 -13.40 -4.36 4.53
C GLU A 199 -13.82 -5.28 3.38
N GLY A 200 -14.65 -4.77 2.46
CA GLY A 200 -15.18 -5.53 1.32
C GLY A 200 -15.21 -4.69 0.05
N LEU A 201 -14.66 -5.21 -1.04
CA LEU A 201 -14.60 -4.56 -2.35
C LEU A 201 -15.03 -5.54 -3.44
N MET A 202 -15.76 -5.06 -4.45
CA MET A 202 -16.25 -5.87 -5.57
C MET A 202 -16.12 -5.13 -6.90
N VAL A 203 -15.66 -5.83 -7.95
CA VAL A 203 -15.66 -5.34 -9.33
C VAL A 203 -16.27 -6.37 -10.27
N ARG A 204 -17.02 -5.89 -11.26
CA ARG A 204 -17.50 -6.68 -12.39
C ARG A 204 -17.00 -6.11 -13.71
N TYR A 205 -16.43 -6.96 -14.55
CA TYR A 205 -15.97 -6.62 -15.88
C TYR A 205 -16.33 -7.68 -16.92
N TYR A 206 -16.38 -7.30 -18.19
CA TYR A 206 -16.66 -8.17 -19.32
C TYR A 206 -15.45 -8.24 -20.24
N VAL A 207 -15.05 -9.44 -20.66
CA VAL A 207 -13.88 -9.60 -21.55
C VAL A 207 -14.13 -8.93 -22.90
N ASP A 208 -15.29 -9.19 -23.53
CA ASP A 208 -15.76 -8.49 -24.73
C ASP A 208 -17.29 -8.58 -24.81
N PRO A 209 -18.04 -7.57 -24.36
CA PRO A 209 -19.49 -7.65 -24.30
C PRO A 209 -20.17 -7.67 -25.69
N SER A 210 -19.40 -7.45 -26.78
CA SER A 210 -19.91 -7.49 -28.15
C SER A 210 -19.86 -8.90 -28.76
N VAL A 211 -19.13 -9.83 -28.14
CA VAL A 211 -18.95 -11.20 -28.61
C VAL A 211 -19.84 -12.14 -27.79
N PRO A 212 -20.85 -12.79 -28.42
CA PRO A 212 -21.69 -13.77 -27.74
C PRO A 212 -20.87 -14.91 -27.12
N GLY A 213 -21.21 -15.29 -25.89
CA GLY A 213 -20.47 -16.27 -25.11
C GLY A 213 -19.15 -15.79 -24.52
N SER A 214 -18.83 -14.49 -24.58
CA SER A 214 -17.72 -13.93 -23.80
C SER A 214 -17.99 -14.04 -22.30
N GLU A 215 -16.90 -14.02 -21.52
CA GLU A 215 -16.98 -14.15 -20.07
C GLU A 215 -17.28 -12.79 -19.41
N ALA A 216 -18.21 -12.82 -18.45
CA ALA A 216 -18.34 -11.84 -17.40
C ALA A 216 -17.60 -12.36 -16.16
N VAL A 217 -16.77 -11.51 -15.58
CA VAL A 217 -15.98 -11.85 -14.39
C VAL A 217 -16.37 -10.91 -13.26
N THR A 218 -16.73 -11.50 -12.12
CA THR A 218 -16.94 -10.78 -10.86
C THR A 218 -15.84 -11.17 -9.89
N ILE A 219 -15.12 -10.18 -9.38
CA ILE A 219 -14.06 -10.36 -8.40
C ILE A 219 -14.44 -9.60 -7.13
N SER A 220 -14.26 -10.25 -6.00
CA SER A 220 -14.49 -9.63 -4.70
C SER A 220 -13.36 -9.95 -3.74
N LEU A 221 -12.98 -8.94 -2.97
CA LEU A 221 -11.95 -8.99 -1.95
C LEU A 221 -12.63 -8.68 -0.61
N VAL A 222 -12.52 -9.59 0.35
CA VAL A 222 -13.03 -9.40 1.70
C VAL A 222 -11.90 -9.61 2.69
N ARG A 223 -11.67 -8.65 3.58
CA ARG A 223 -10.69 -8.75 4.66
C ARG A 223 -11.40 -8.95 5.98
N TYR A 224 -10.82 -9.77 6.83
CA TYR A 224 -11.15 -9.81 8.25
C TYR A 224 -9.87 -10.07 9.04
N GLN A 225 -9.49 -9.14 9.90
CA GLN A 225 -8.21 -9.12 10.60
C GLN A 225 -7.02 -9.27 9.64
N ASP A 226 -6.21 -10.30 9.84
CA ASP A 226 -5.01 -10.66 9.08
C ASP A 226 -5.30 -11.49 7.82
N LEU A 227 -6.57 -11.86 7.56
CA LEU A 227 -6.94 -12.71 6.44
C LEU A 227 -7.67 -11.95 5.33
N VAL A 228 -7.30 -12.22 4.08
CA VAL A 228 -8.01 -11.76 2.89
C VAL A 228 -8.55 -12.95 2.11
N SER A 229 -9.84 -12.90 1.79
CA SER A 229 -10.52 -13.79 0.85
C SER A 229 -10.70 -13.09 -0.48
N VAL A 230 -10.11 -13.64 -1.54
CA VAL A 230 -10.32 -13.23 -2.92
C VAL A 230 -11.19 -14.26 -3.61
N THR A 231 -12.40 -13.89 -4.03
CA THR A 231 -13.26 -14.76 -4.83
C THR A 231 -13.39 -14.22 -6.25
N ALA A 232 -13.22 -15.08 -7.24
CA ALA A 232 -13.43 -14.79 -8.64
C ALA A 232 -14.50 -15.74 -9.20
N ARG A 233 -15.51 -15.18 -9.85
CA ARG A 233 -16.57 -15.92 -10.55
C ARG A 233 -16.51 -15.54 -12.02
N ALA A 234 -16.35 -16.53 -12.89
CA ALA A 234 -16.44 -16.38 -14.34
C ALA A 234 -17.70 -17.09 -14.84
N GLU A 235 -18.46 -16.41 -15.68
CA GLU A 235 -19.66 -16.96 -16.28
C GLU A 235 -19.93 -16.38 -17.68
N PRO A 236 -20.69 -17.07 -18.53
CA PRO A 236 -21.13 -16.51 -19.80
C PRO A 236 -21.87 -15.17 -19.59
N GLN A 237 -21.52 -14.14 -20.37
CA GLN A 237 -22.13 -12.81 -20.31
C GLN A 237 -23.67 -12.84 -20.39
N GLU A 238 -24.23 -13.79 -21.14
CA GLU A 238 -25.67 -13.96 -21.32
C GLU A 238 -26.40 -14.20 -19.98
N ASN A 239 -25.70 -14.70 -18.97
CA ASN A 239 -26.23 -14.97 -17.63
C ASN A 239 -26.19 -13.75 -16.71
N THR A 240 -25.44 -12.69 -17.06
CA THR A 240 -25.20 -11.51 -16.21
C THR A 240 -25.72 -10.21 -16.78
N ALA A 241 -25.99 -10.14 -18.09
CA ALA A 241 -26.44 -8.94 -18.75
C ALA A 241 -27.74 -8.37 -18.14
N GLY A 242 -27.62 -7.24 -17.41
CA GLY A 242 -28.74 -6.56 -16.75
C GLY A 242 -29.14 -7.15 -15.39
N GLY A 243 -28.37 -8.11 -14.86
CA GLY A 243 -28.56 -8.67 -13.52
C GLY A 243 -27.88 -7.86 -12.42
N GLU A 244 -28.47 -7.91 -11.22
CA GLU A 244 -27.84 -7.47 -9.98
C GLU A 244 -26.52 -8.24 -9.77
N ILE A 245 -25.51 -7.59 -9.21
CA ILE A 245 -24.24 -8.25 -8.91
C ILE A 245 -24.46 -9.23 -7.74
N ASP A 246 -23.96 -10.45 -7.89
CA ASP A 246 -24.16 -11.51 -6.90
C ASP A 246 -23.22 -11.31 -5.70
N THR A 247 -23.81 -10.95 -4.55
CA THR A 247 -23.09 -10.81 -3.27
C THR A 247 -23.10 -12.09 -2.44
N ALA A 248 -23.92 -13.09 -2.79
CA ALA A 248 -24.08 -14.29 -1.97
C ALA A 248 -22.78 -15.11 -1.89
N LEU A 249 -22.01 -15.15 -2.98
CA LEU A 249 -20.74 -15.86 -3.03
C LEU A 249 -19.66 -15.25 -2.12
N PRO A 250 -19.32 -13.94 -2.19
CA PRO A 250 -18.38 -13.35 -1.23
C PRO A 250 -18.87 -13.42 0.22
N VAL A 251 -20.18 -13.31 0.45
CA VAL A 251 -20.76 -13.46 1.79
C VAL A 251 -20.52 -14.86 2.35
N ALA A 252 -20.80 -15.92 1.56
CA ALA A 252 -20.56 -17.30 1.97
C ALA A 252 -19.07 -17.58 2.22
N ALA A 253 -18.20 -17.02 1.37
CA ALA A 253 -16.75 -17.13 1.54
C ALA A 253 -16.27 -16.49 2.85
N ALA A 254 -16.75 -15.29 3.16
CA ALA A 254 -16.43 -14.56 4.38
C ALA A 254 -16.98 -15.26 5.64
N GLU A 255 -18.23 -15.73 5.61
CA GLU A 255 -18.85 -16.45 6.72
C GLU A 255 -18.05 -17.72 7.07
N ARG A 256 -17.66 -18.48 6.05
CA ARG A 256 -16.85 -19.69 6.23
C ARG A 256 -15.46 -19.37 6.77
N MET A 257 -14.81 -18.37 6.20
CA MET A 257 -13.51 -17.87 6.64
C MET A 257 -13.54 -17.51 8.12
N CYS A 258 -14.50 -16.68 8.53
CA CYS A 258 -14.60 -16.15 9.89
C CYS A 258 -14.98 -17.23 10.91
N SER A 259 -15.96 -18.07 10.58
CA SER A 259 -16.40 -19.15 11.47
C SER A 259 -15.34 -20.23 11.66
N THR A 260 -14.55 -20.53 10.63
CA THR A 260 -13.54 -21.61 10.68
C THR A 260 -12.24 -21.15 11.32
N VAL A 261 -11.71 -19.99 10.92
CA VAL A 261 -10.40 -19.51 11.38
C VAL A 261 -10.51 -18.83 12.74
N PHE A 262 -11.54 -18.00 12.94
CA PHE A 262 -11.66 -17.13 14.12
C PHE A 262 -12.75 -17.61 15.10
N GLY A 263 -13.61 -18.55 14.70
CA GLY A 263 -14.71 -19.02 15.54
C GLY A 263 -15.79 -17.96 15.77
N THR A 264 -15.87 -16.94 14.90
CA THR A 264 -16.79 -15.80 15.01
C THR A 264 -17.62 -15.64 13.73
N SER A 265 -18.69 -14.83 13.80
CA SER A 265 -19.31 -14.28 12.61
C SER A 265 -18.71 -12.91 12.32
N CYS A 266 -18.38 -12.65 11.05
CA CYS A 266 -18.01 -11.34 10.53
C CYS A 266 -18.98 -10.84 9.46
N VAL A 267 -20.13 -11.52 9.31
CA VAL A 267 -21.18 -11.14 8.36
C VAL A 267 -22.38 -10.63 9.16
N SER A 268 -22.92 -9.49 8.73
CA SER A 268 -24.09 -8.83 9.32
C SER A 268 -25.20 -8.65 8.29
N ASP A 269 -25.52 -7.42 7.89
CA ASP A 269 -26.47 -7.09 6.84
C ASP A 269 -25.68 -6.62 5.60
N PRO A 270 -25.40 -7.52 4.62
CA PRO A 270 -24.58 -7.17 3.46
C PRO A 270 -25.26 -6.12 2.60
N ALA A 271 -24.52 -5.07 2.23
CA ALA A 271 -25.01 -4.01 1.37
C ALA A 271 -23.94 -3.59 0.37
N LEU A 272 -24.37 -3.12 -0.80
CA LEU A 272 -23.49 -2.58 -1.82
C LEU A 272 -23.57 -1.05 -1.82
N ALA A 273 -22.41 -0.40 -1.74
CA ALA A 273 -22.26 1.02 -1.96
C ALA A 273 -21.44 1.26 -3.24
N ASP A 274 -22.00 2.01 -4.19
CA ASP A 274 -21.32 2.34 -5.45
C ASP A 274 -20.10 3.25 -5.19
N LEU A 275 -18.91 2.75 -5.50
CA LEU A 275 -17.65 3.49 -5.31
C LEU A 275 -17.41 4.56 -6.37
N ALA A 276 -18.12 4.48 -7.51
CA ALA A 276 -17.87 5.39 -8.62
C ALA A 276 -18.53 6.77 -8.48
N GLY A 277 -19.29 7.02 -7.40
CA GLY A 277 -19.76 8.35 -7.03
C GLY A 277 -20.53 9.09 -8.14
N THR A 278 -21.80 8.75 -8.34
CA THR A 278 -22.87 9.53 -9.01
C THR A 278 -22.73 9.85 -10.51
N GLY A 279 -23.75 9.46 -11.30
CA GLY A 279 -24.03 10.21 -12.53
C GLY A 279 -24.88 9.66 -13.66
N VAL A 280 -25.56 8.50 -13.62
CA VAL A 280 -26.48 8.16 -14.72
C VAL A 280 -27.72 7.36 -14.25
N GLY A 281 -28.88 8.04 -14.25
CA GLY A 281 -30.17 7.40 -14.47
C GLY A 281 -30.94 6.85 -13.26
N ALA A 282 -31.46 7.74 -12.42
CA ALA A 282 -32.64 7.41 -11.63
C ALA A 282 -33.80 7.01 -12.56
N GLY A 283 -34.19 5.73 -12.54
CA GLY A 283 -35.45 5.27 -13.10
C GLY A 283 -36.64 5.86 -12.33
N PRO A 284 -37.80 6.07 -12.98
CA PRO A 284 -38.93 6.77 -12.37
C PRO A 284 -39.69 5.81 -11.43
N GLY A 285 -39.43 5.93 -10.12
CA GLY A 285 -40.23 5.31 -9.06
C GLY A 285 -41.30 6.28 -8.52
N PRO A 286 -42.53 5.81 -8.24
CA PRO A 286 -43.71 6.65 -8.09
C PRO A 286 -43.80 7.34 -6.74
N GLY A 287 -44.52 8.46 -6.73
CA GLY A 287 -44.58 9.40 -5.61
C GLY A 287 -45.10 8.85 -4.29
N ALA A 288 -44.64 9.50 -3.23
CA ALA A 288 -45.33 9.59 -1.97
C ALA A 288 -45.25 11.05 -1.51
N SER A 289 -46.38 11.75 -1.70
CA SER A 289 -46.75 12.87 -0.86
C SER A 289 -46.94 12.35 0.56
N ASP A 290 -46.38 13.01 1.58
CA ASP A 290 -47.14 13.54 2.72
C ASP A 290 -46.21 14.06 3.83
N GLU A 291 -46.79 14.93 4.64
CA GLU A 291 -46.24 16.04 5.42
C GLU A 291 -45.35 15.66 6.62
N PRO A 292 -44.47 16.56 7.10
CA PRO A 292 -43.86 16.43 8.42
C PRO A 292 -44.86 16.85 9.50
N THR A 293 -45.21 15.88 10.35
CA THR A 293 -46.01 16.07 11.57
C THR A 293 -45.21 16.84 12.63
N GLU A 294 -45.89 17.77 13.29
CA GLU A 294 -45.39 18.62 14.38
C GLU A 294 -44.79 17.83 15.56
N ALA A 295 -43.73 18.40 16.15
CA ALA A 295 -43.12 17.94 17.39
C ALA A 295 -43.93 18.37 18.63
N PRO A 296 -44.11 17.52 19.65
CA PRO A 296 -44.56 17.97 20.95
C PRO A 296 -43.38 18.33 21.85
N THR A 297 -43.46 19.52 22.40
CA THR A 297 -42.66 20.08 23.49
C THR A 297 -42.95 19.31 24.78
N GLY A 298 -41.91 18.84 25.47
CA GLY A 298 -42.06 18.22 26.79
C GLY A 298 -40.74 18.12 27.55
N ASP A 299 -40.50 19.10 28.43
CA ASP A 299 -39.59 18.95 29.58
C ASP A 299 -40.13 17.88 30.53
N PRO A 300 -39.24 17.15 31.23
CA PRO A 300 -39.35 17.19 32.68
C PRO A 300 -38.00 17.26 33.42
N THR A 301 -37.95 18.21 34.34
CA THR A 301 -37.18 18.21 35.60
C THR A 301 -37.21 16.87 36.33
N GLY A 302 -36.07 16.40 36.87
CA GLY A 302 -36.07 15.36 37.90
C GLY A 302 -34.72 14.72 38.24
N ASP A 303 -34.02 15.34 39.19
CA ASP A 303 -33.19 14.80 40.28
C ASP A 303 -32.14 13.68 40.12
N ALA A 304 -31.05 13.95 40.84
CA ALA A 304 -29.80 13.21 40.94
C ALA A 304 -29.89 11.99 41.87
N THR A 305 -29.28 10.90 41.42
CA THR A 305 -28.70 9.86 42.29
C THR A 305 -27.34 9.48 41.71
N GLY A 306 -26.29 9.68 42.52
CA GLY A 306 -24.90 9.47 42.12
C GLY A 306 -24.52 8.00 42.01
N ASP A 307 -23.98 7.64 40.86
CA ASP A 307 -23.22 6.42 40.64
C ASP A 307 -21.72 6.66 40.89
N PRO A 308 -20.97 5.65 41.37
CA PRO A 308 -19.54 5.76 41.62
C PRO A 308 -18.77 5.85 40.29
N PRO A 309 -17.59 6.50 40.25
CA PRO A 309 -16.86 6.70 39.01
C PRO A 309 -16.28 5.38 38.54
N THR A 310 -16.94 4.72 37.60
CA THR A 310 -16.30 3.84 36.63
C THR A 310 -15.54 4.75 35.67
N GLY A 311 -14.37 5.21 36.12
CA GLY A 311 -13.39 5.80 35.23
C GLY A 311 -12.88 4.71 34.32
N ASP A 312 -13.58 4.50 33.21
CA ASP A 312 -13.00 3.90 32.03
C ASP A 312 -11.71 4.68 31.74
N PRO A 313 -10.53 4.04 31.64
CA PRO A 313 -9.34 4.74 31.23
C PRO A 313 -9.63 5.26 29.84
N THR A 314 -9.99 6.54 29.78
CA THR A 314 -10.15 7.27 28.53
C THR A 314 -8.75 7.26 27.95
N MET A 315 -8.49 6.32 27.04
CA MET A 315 -7.36 6.40 26.14
C MET A 315 -7.42 7.83 25.60
N PRO A 316 -6.40 8.67 25.85
CA PRO A 316 -6.41 10.01 25.32
C PRO A 316 -6.67 9.88 23.83
N GLU A 317 -7.70 10.59 23.32
CA GLU A 317 -7.89 10.74 21.89
C GLU A 317 -6.60 11.40 21.37
N TYR A 318 -5.68 10.58 20.89
CA TYR A 318 -4.55 11.05 20.08
C TYR A 318 -5.18 11.44 18.75
N GLY A 319 -5.67 12.68 18.71
CA GLY A 319 -5.99 13.33 17.45
C GLY A 319 -4.74 13.36 16.55
N PRO A 320 -4.92 13.48 15.22
CA PRO A 320 -3.81 13.55 14.29
C PRO A 320 -2.84 14.65 14.72
N HIS A 321 -1.55 14.33 14.76
CA HIS A 321 -0.51 15.32 15.02
C HIS A 321 -0.47 16.32 13.87
N GLU A 322 -0.22 17.60 14.21
CA GLU A 322 0.14 18.63 13.24
C GLU A 322 1.66 18.69 13.13
N LEU A 323 2.19 19.03 11.95
CA LEU A 323 3.63 19.26 11.79
C LEU A 323 4.04 20.54 12.52
N ALA A 324 5.22 20.52 13.14
CA ALA A 324 5.85 21.73 13.67
C ALA A 324 6.14 22.77 12.56
N ASP A 325 6.29 24.03 12.95
CA ASP A 325 6.55 25.15 12.02
C ASP A 325 7.87 24.99 11.23
N ASP A 326 8.90 24.41 11.84
CA ASP A 326 10.16 24.02 11.19
C ASP A 326 10.46 22.54 11.56
N PRO A 327 9.91 21.58 10.79
CA PRO A 327 9.92 20.17 11.17
C PRO A 327 11.23 19.47 10.85
N PHE A 328 12.31 20.22 10.60
CA PHE A 328 13.55 19.70 10.04
C PHE A 328 14.71 19.73 11.04
N LEU A 329 15.69 18.86 10.82
CA LEU A 329 16.97 18.86 11.52
C LEU A 329 17.69 20.22 11.39
N THR A 330 18.39 20.58 12.45
CA THR A 330 19.30 21.72 12.46
C THR A 330 20.72 21.31 12.12
N GLU A 331 21.58 22.27 11.78
CA GLU A 331 23.01 22.01 11.57
C GLU A 331 23.70 21.38 12.79
N ALA A 332 23.18 21.62 14.00
CA ALA A 332 23.68 20.99 15.21
C ALA A 332 23.30 19.50 15.29
N ASP A 333 22.09 19.16 14.84
CA ASP A 333 21.57 17.78 14.87
C ASP A 333 22.35 16.91 13.85
N VAL A 334 22.71 17.49 12.70
CA VAL A 334 23.54 16.80 11.68
C VAL A 334 25.05 16.97 11.87
N ALA A 335 25.51 17.63 12.93
CA ALA A 335 26.94 17.84 13.18
C ALA A 335 27.67 16.54 13.58
N THR A 336 26.93 15.52 14.02
CA THR A 336 27.46 14.28 14.59
C THR A 336 27.24 13.05 13.71
N VAL A 337 26.95 13.22 12.41
CA VAL A 337 26.68 12.10 11.49
C VAL A 337 27.98 11.39 11.12
N GLY A 338 28.32 10.40 11.94
CA GLY A 338 29.51 9.58 11.75
C GLY A 338 30.80 10.42 11.75
N THR A 339 31.59 10.26 10.69
CA THR A 339 32.88 10.97 10.51
C THR A 339 32.77 12.27 9.72
N ALA A 340 31.65 12.52 9.04
CA ALA A 340 31.41 13.74 8.30
C ALA A 340 30.89 14.82 9.26
N THR A 341 31.57 15.96 9.35
CA THR A 341 31.20 17.05 10.28
C THR A 341 31.06 18.36 9.52
N GLY A 342 30.06 19.17 9.87
CA GLY A 342 29.85 20.46 9.21
C GLY A 342 28.95 20.39 7.98
N PHE A 343 27.86 19.62 8.09
CA PHE A 343 26.74 19.72 7.15
C PHE A 343 26.10 21.10 7.22
N VAL A 344 25.79 21.67 6.06
CA VAL A 344 25.12 22.97 5.92
C VAL A 344 23.76 22.76 5.28
N ARG A 345 22.72 23.38 5.85
CA ARG A 345 21.35 23.31 5.32
C ARG A 345 21.27 23.93 3.93
N ARG A 346 20.66 23.23 2.97
CA ARG A 346 20.51 23.62 1.57
C ARG A 346 19.04 23.48 1.14
N PRO A 347 18.20 24.49 1.41
CA PRO A 347 16.78 24.46 1.05
C PRO A 347 16.54 24.47 -0.47
N GLU A 348 17.53 24.85 -1.27
CA GLU A 348 17.47 24.87 -2.73
C GLU A 348 17.94 23.55 -3.38
N MET A 349 18.31 22.55 -2.57
CA MET A 349 18.75 21.26 -3.11
C MET A 349 17.59 20.59 -3.84
N ASP A 350 17.83 20.16 -5.06
CA ASP A 350 16.90 19.30 -5.79
C ASP A 350 16.98 17.90 -5.19
N ILE A 351 15.97 17.55 -4.43
CA ILE A 351 15.90 16.29 -3.68
C ILE A 351 15.53 15.13 -4.62
N ASP A 352 14.90 15.44 -5.76
CA ASP A 352 14.68 14.46 -6.83
C ASP A 352 16.01 14.02 -7.46
N PHE A 353 17.06 14.86 -7.38
CA PHE A 353 18.39 14.60 -7.92
C PHE A 353 19.28 13.78 -6.97
N GLY A 354 18.92 13.70 -5.69
CA GLY A 354 19.66 13.01 -4.64
C GLY A 354 18.87 11.85 -4.07
N ALA A 355 18.44 10.92 -4.93
CA ALA A 355 17.57 9.83 -4.51
C ALA A 355 18.23 9.02 -3.37
N ALA A 356 17.55 8.95 -2.22
CA ALA A 356 17.77 7.89 -1.24
C ALA A 356 17.27 6.59 -1.87
N PRO A 357 18.16 5.69 -2.33
CA PRO A 357 17.76 4.51 -3.09
C PRO A 357 16.85 3.62 -2.23
N CYS A 358 15.79 3.11 -2.88
CA CYS A 358 14.71 2.34 -2.26
C CYS A 358 13.83 3.09 -1.25
N LEU A 359 14.05 4.38 -0.99
CA LEU A 359 13.10 5.18 -0.23
C LEU A 359 11.89 5.48 -1.11
N GLN A 360 10.70 5.07 -0.66
CA GLN A 360 9.43 5.34 -1.33
C GLN A 360 8.91 6.72 -0.93
N ASP A 361 8.23 7.41 -1.84
CA ASP A 361 7.61 8.71 -1.59
C ASP A 361 6.41 8.54 -0.64
N PRO A 362 6.36 9.22 0.53
CA PRO A 362 5.19 9.17 1.40
C PRO A 362 3.89 9.60 0.70
N MET A 363 3.96 10.40 -0.37
CA MET A 363 2.81 10.74 -1.20
C MET A 363 2.15 9.50 -1.83
N ASP A 364 2.91 8.45 -2.14
CA ASP A 364 2.38 7.19 -2.66
C ASP A 364 1.57 6.41 -1.61
N TYR A 365 1.74 6.75 -0.32
CA TYR A 365 0.98 6.21 0.81
C TYR A 365 -0.14 7.14 1.29
N GLY A 366 -0.45 8.17 0.50
CA GLY A 366 -1.54 9.09 0.79
C GLY A 366 -1.18 10.23 1.73
N ALA A 367 0.10 10.57 1.88
CA ALA A 367 0.50 11.76 2.62
C ALA A 367 -0.27 13.00 2.14
N ILE A 368 -0.77 13.78 3.11
CA ILE A 368 -1.43 15.07 2.89
C ILE A 368 -0.39 16.08 2.39
N THR A 369 0.79 16.05 3.00
CA THR A 369 1.94 16.86 2.60
C THR A 369 3.23 16.12 2.85
N VAL A 370 4.20 16.35 1.97
CA VAL A 370 5.59 15.95 2.17
C VAL A 370 6.44 17.20 1.99
N ALA A 371 7.29 17.45 2.97
CA ALA A 371 8.31 18.48 2.92
C ALA A 371 9.67 17.80 2.98
N ALA A 372 10.63 18.32 2.24
CA ALA A 372 11.95 17.71 2.18
C ALA A 372 13.04 18.79 2.21
N LEU A 373 14.19 18.42 2.75
CA LEU A 373 15.32 19.32 2.93
C LEU A 373 16.65 18.60 2.75
N GLY A 374 17.58 19.26 2.04
CA GLY A 374 18.93 18.76 1.83
C GLY A 374 19.96 19.43 2.72
N TYR A 375 21.06 18.71 2.98
CA TYR A 375 22.24 19.17 3.68
C TYR A 375 23.48 18.69 2.93
N ASN A 376 24.48 19.55 2.78
CA ASN A 376 25.73 19.20 2.08
C ASN A 376 26.93 19.36 3.00
N HIS A 377 27.90 18.46 2.86
CA HIS A 377 29.22 18.57 3.46
C HIS A 377 30.30 18.59 2.36
N ASP A 378 30.86 19.78 2.08
CA ASP A 378 32.06 20.02 1.26
C ASP A 378 32.22 19.21 -0.04
N LEU A 379 31.10 18.80 -0.66
CA LEU A 379 30.98 17.93 -1.86
C LEU A 379 31.24 16.43 -1.64
N ASP A 380 31.56 16.01 -0.42
CA ASP A 380 31.93 14.62 -0.10
C ASP A 380 30.72 13.78 0.33
N ALA A 381 29.73 14.43 0.95
CA ALA A 381 28.51 13.78 1.42
C ALA A 381 27.30 14.69 1.36
N SER A 382 26.15 14.08 1.15
CA SER A 382 24.84 14.72 1.18
C SER A 382 23.95 13.99 2.19
N LEU A 383 23.16 14.75 2.93
CA LEU A 383 22.07 14.23 3.76
C LEU A 383 20.77 14.82 3.26
N TYR A 384 19.72 14.02 3.28
CA TYR A 384 18.37 14.37 2.86
C TYR A 384 17.44 14.00 4.00
N GLU A 385 16.47 14.85 4.27
CA GLU A 385 15.44 14.62 5.27
C GLU A 385 14.08 14.85 4.63
N TRP A 386 13.19 13.87 4.76
CA TRP A 386 11.81 13.95 4.32
C TRP A 386 10.90 13.88 5.53
N VAL A 387 9.89 14.74 5.57
CA VAL A 387 8.86 14.77 6.59
C VAL A 387 7.51 14.70 5.92
N GLY A 388 6.80 13.60 6.14
CA GLY A 388 5.46 13.35 5.61
C GLY A 388 4.40 13.43 6.71
N LEU A 389 3.32 14.15 6.44
CA LEU A 389 2.11 14.13 7.25
C LEU A 389 1.07 13.25 6.56
N LEU A 390 0.67 12.17 7.20
CA LEU A 390 -0.32 11.21 6.70
C LEU A 390 -1.69 11.46 7.33
N PRO A 391 -2.78 10.97 6.70
CA PRO A 391 -4.13 11.19 7.20
C PRO A 391 -4.37 10.58 8.59
N ASP A 392 -3.69 9.48 8.89
CA ASP A 392 -3.83 8.71 10.12
C ASP A 392 -2.56 7.88 10.41
N ALA A 393 -2.52 7.26 11.58
CA ALA A 393 -1.40 6.44 12.03
C ALA A 393 -1.25 5.16 11.19
N ASP A 394 -2.33 4.62 10.66
CA ASP A 394 -2.30 3.39 9.85
C ASP A 394 -1.64 3.65 8.50
N ALA A 395 -1.90 4.80 7.88
CA ALA A 395 -1.21 5.23 6.67
C ALA A 395 0.29 5.43 6.93
N ALA A 396 0.66 6.08 8.04
CA ALA A 396 2.05 6.24 8.44
C ALA A 396 2.73 4.89 8.70
N PHE A 397 2.03 3.95 9.34
CA PHE A 397 2.49 2.58 9.53
C PHE A 397 2.77 1.89 8.19
N ARG A 398 1.84 1.95 7.23
CA ARG A 398 2.03 1.35 5.90
C ARG A 398 3.25 1.92 5.18
N ALA A 399 3.50 3.23 5.31
CA ALA A 399 4.67 3.86 4.72
C ALA A 399 6.00 3.31 5.30
N VAL A 400 6.10 3.14 6.63
CA VAL A 400 7.28 2.53 7.27
C VAL A 400 7.38 1.04 6.95
N ALA A 401 6.28 0.29 7.06
CA ALA A 401 6.22 -1.15 6.83
C ALA A 401 6.63 -1.54 5.40
N ALA A 402 6.38 -0.70 4.40
CA ALA A 402 6.83 -0.94 3.04
C ALA A 402 8.37 -1.05 2.91
N HIS A 403 9.12 -0.54 3.89
CA HIS A 403 10.59 -0.57 3.90
C HIS A 403 11.17 -1.74 4.72
N THR A 404 10.35 -2.61 5.30
CA THR A 404 10.82 -3.85 5.96
C THR A 404 11.19 -4.94 4.94
N SER A 405 10.86 -4.75 3.67
CA SER A 405 11.17 -5.65 2.57
C SER A 405 11.61 -4.82 1.37
N LEU A 406 12.89 -4.90 1.02
CA LEU A 406 13.47 -4.12 -0.09
C LEU A 406 13.72 -5.02 -1.31
N PRO A 407 13.67 -4.44 -2.52
CA PRO A 407 14.08 -5.17 -3.73
C PRO A 407 15.58 -5.49 -3.70
N GLU A 408 16.01 -6.46 -4.50
CA GLU A 408 17.43 -6.80 -4.65
C GLU A 408 18.26 -5.64 -5.23
N GLN A 409 17.60 -4.72 -5.96
CA GLN A 409 18.20 -3.53 -6.57
C GLN A 409 17.26 -2.32 -6.45
N CYS A 410 17.82 -1.20 -6.06
CA CYS A 410 17.21 0.11 -5.91
C CYS A 410 17.47 0.97 -7.15
N GLY A 411 16.54 0.92 -8.10
CA GLY A 411 16.62 1.71 -9.33
C GLY A 411 17.66 1.20 -10.34
N ASP A 412 18.01 2.06 -11.30
CA ASP A 412 18.95 1.72 -12.36
C ASP A 412 20.40 1.74 -11.85
N VAL A 413 20.97 0.55 -11.66
CA VAL A 413 22.40 0.37 -11.40
C VAL A 413 23.13 0.49 -12.73
N GLY A 414 23.92 1.55 -12.92
CA GLY A 414 24.72 1.72 -14.14
C GLY A 414 25.54 0.47 -14.46
N ALA A 415 25.77 0.20 -15.76
CA ALA A 415 26.39 -1.04 -16.22
C ALA A 415 27.79 -1.32 -15.60
N ASP A 416 28.47 -0.26 -15.15
CA ASP A 416 29.79 -0.32 -14.55
C ASP A 416 29.75 -0.33 -13.01
N ARG A 417 28.60 -0.66 -12.40
CA ARG A 417 28.41 -0.71 -10.94
C ARG A 417 27.74 -2.02 -10.52
N VAL A 418 28.08 -2.47 -9.33
CA VAL A 418 27.42 -3.59 -8.65
C VAL A 418 26.78 -3.04 -7.39
N GLN A 419 25.46 -3.12 -7.30
CA GLN A 419 24.72 -2.67 -6.12
C GLN A 419 24.44 -3.84 -5.18
N THR A 420 24.60 -3.60 -3.88
CA THR A 420 24.18 -4.49 -2.81
C THR A 420 23.22 -3.71 -1.91
N VAL A 421 21.99 -4.21 -1.78
CA VAL A 421 20.99 -3.69 -0.85
C VAL A 421 21.10 -4.49 0.45
N GLY A 422 21.40 -3.81 1.55
CA GLY A 422 21.45 -4.39 2.88
C GLY A 422 20.06 -4.75 3.37
N GLU A 423 20.00 -5.79 4.21
CA GLU A 423 18.76 -6.19 4.87
C GLU A 423 18.24 -5.06 5.76
N PRO A 424 16.94 -4.72 5.70
CA PRO A 424 16.33 -3.77 6.61
C PRO A 424 16.44 -4.23 8.07
N VAL A 425 16.80 -3.31 8.96
CA VAL A 425 16.94 -3.57 10.39
C VAL A 425 15.97 -2.68 11.15
N ALA A 426 15.14 -3.27 12.00
CA ALA A 426 14.32 -2.49 12.93
C ALA A 426 15.21 -1.90 14.04
N VAL A 427 14.98 -0.63 14.37
CA VAL A 427 15.73 0.10 15.40
C VAL A 427 14.78 0.74 16.40
N ASP A 428 15.20 0.80 17.66
CA ASP A 428 14.42 1.39 18.75
C ASP A 428 14.77 2.88 18.86
N VAL A 429 14.00 3.72 18.15
CA VAL A 429 14.20 5.17 18.09
C VAL A 429 13.36 5.86 19.15
N ALA A 430 13.99 6.68 19.97
CA ALA A 430 13.28 7.44 21.00
C ALA A 430 12.17 8.33 20.38
N GLY A 431 10.93 8.11 20.83
CA GLY A 431 9.76 8.85 20.34
C GLY A 431 9.12 8.30 19.06
N ALA A 432 9.68 7.24 18.47
CA ALA A 432 9.07 6.54 17.36
C ALA A 432 8.11 5.44 17.83
N ASP A 433 7.06 5.19 17.06
CA ASP A 433 6.26 3.98 17.17
C ASP A 433 6.95 2.79 16.48
N ASP A 434 7.53 3.05 15.30
CA ASP A 434 8.32 2.10 14.52
C ASP A 434 9.44 2.83 13.77
N ALA A 435 10.57 2.16 13.58
CA ALA A 435 11.67 2.65 12.75
C ALA A 435 12.45 1.51 12.09
N VAL A 436 12.88 1.75 10.85
CA VAL A 436 13.62 0.80 10.01
C VAL A 436 14.78 1.51 9.34
N VAL A 437 15.93 0.85 9.27
CA VAL A 437 17.14 1.37 8.62
C VAL A 437 17.74 0.34 7.67
N TRP A 438 18.37 0.80 6.60
CA TRP A 438 19.10 -0.04 5.66
C TRP A 438 20.26 0.74 5.01
N ALA A 439 21.12 0.02 4.31
CA ALA A 439 22.22 0.60 3.56
C ALA A 439 22.24 0.04 2.14
N VAL A 440 22.53 0.87 1.16
CA VAL A 440 22.73 0.50 -0.24
C VAL A 440 24.17 0.82 -0.59
N ARG A 441 24.93 -0.20 -0.99
CA ARG A 441 26.32 -0.07 -1.38
C ARG A 441 26.44 -0.21 -2.90
N ASN A 442 27.14 0.70 -3.54
CA ASN A 442 27.45 0.64 -4.97
C ASN A 442 28.96 0.51 -5.17
N ASP A 443 29.41 -0.71 -5.47
CA ASP A 443 30.80 -1.00 -5.80
C ASP A 443 31.08 -0.73 -7.29
N PRO A 444 32.27 -0.24 -7.65
CA PRO A 444 32.70 -0.19 -9.03
C PRO A 444 32.76 -1.60 -9.64
N GLY A 445 32.29 -1.72 -10.88
CA GLY A 445 32.33 -2.94 -11.66
C GLY A 445 33.74 -3.26 -12.16
N PRO A 446 33.91 -4.43 -12.82
CA PRO A 446 35.21 -4.87 -13.34
C PRO A 446 35.89 -3.89 -14.30
N ASP A 447 35.10 -3.08 -15.01
CA ASP A 447 35.57 -2.10 -16.00
C ASP A 447 35.82 -0.69 -15.41
N ASP A 448 35.45 -0.44 -14.13
CA ASP A 448 35.61 0.84 -13.42
C ASP A 448 36.41 0.69 -12.10
N GLN A 449 37.45 -0.14 -12.09
CA GLN A 449 38.25 -0.40 -10.87
C GLN A 449 38.99 0.83 -10.29
N GLY A 450 38.98 1.97 -11.00
CA GLY A 450 39.62 3.21 -10.56
C GLY A 450 38.72 4.11 -9.70
N SER A 451 37.41 3.86 -9.68
CA SER A 451 36.46 4.64 -8.88
C SER A 451 36.37 4.12 -7.45
N GLU A 452 36.03 4.98 -6.49
CA GLU A 452 35.66 4.51 -5.15
C GLU A 452 34.20 4.03 -5.13
N TRP A 453 33.89 3.18 -4.16
CA TRP A 453 32.52 2.76 -3.89
C TRP A 453 31.76 3.88 -3.17
N THR A 454 30.45 3.90 -3.35
CA THR A 454 29.56 4.83 -2.66
C THR A 454 28.60 4.06 -1.77
N THR A 455 28.13 4.69 -0.70
CA THR A 455 26.94 4.22 0.02
C THR A 455 25.84 5.25 0.03
N ALA A 456 24.63 4.70 0.14
CA ALA A 456 23.47 5.42 0.58
C ALA A 456 22.90 4.71 1.80
N ASN A 457 22.90 5.36 2.95
CA ASN A 457 22.32 4.84 4.17
C ASN A 457 20.98 5.53 4.41
N VAL A 458 19.94 4.77 4.70
CA VAL A 458 18.58 5.29 4.82
C VAL A 458 17.97 4.82 6.13
N GLY A 459 17.24 5.71 6.79
CA GLY A 459 16.42 5.41 7.94
C GLY A 459 15.05 6.05 7.78
N ILE A 460 14.01 5.36 8.21
CA ILE A 460 12.64 5.86 8.24
C ILE A 460 12.01 5.52 9.59
N ALA A 461 11.29 6.47 10.17
CA ALA A 461 10.58 6.32 11.43
C ALA A 461 9.22 7.01 11.38
N ARG A 462 8.30 6.59 12.24
CA ARG A 462 7.00 7.25 12.41
C ARG A 462 6.68 7.54 13.87
N ALA A 463 5.88 8.57 14.09
CA ALA A 463 5.20 8.86 15.35
C ALA A 463 3.77 9.31 15.05
N GLY A 464 2.78 8.52 15.47
CA GLY A 464 1.40 8.72 15.07
C GLY A 464 1.24 8.72 13.55
N ASN A 465 0.69 9.81 13.00
CA ASN A 465 0.48 10.02 11.57
C ASN A 465 1.63 10.78 10.86
N ILE A 466 2.77 11.01 11.53
CA ILE A 466 3.93 11.68 10.96
C ILE A 466 5.00 10.64 10.64
N VAL A 467 5.61 10.73 9.45
CA VAL A 467 6.75 9.92 9.02
C VAL A 467 7.93 10.84 8.77
N VAL A 468 9.10 10.46 9.27
CA VAL A 468 10.37 11.10 8.92
C VAL A 468 11.29 10.08 8.28
N ALA A 469 12.00 10.48 7.23
CA ALA A 469 13.04 9.68 6.62
C ALA A 469 14.33 10.49 6.51
N VAL A 470 15.45 9.88 6.85
CA VAL A 470 16.79 10.45 6.65
C VAL A 470 17.57 9.57 5.69
N GLY A 471 18.06 10.18 4.61
CA GLY A 471 18.93 9.55 3.64
C GLY A 471 20.30 10.20 3.71
N PHE A 472 21.36 9.39 3.77
CA PHE A 472 22.73 9.84 3.72
C PHE A 472 23.39 9.24 2.49
N THR A 473 24.06 10.04 1.66
CA THR A 473 24.85 9.52 0.53
C THR A 473 26.26 10.09 0.56
N GLY A 474 27.24 9.27 0.18
CA GLY A 474 28.63 9.70 0.14
C GLY A 474 29.59 8.66 -0.44
N MET A 475 30.84 9.10 -0.61
CA MET A 475 31.96 8.21 -0.94
C MET A 475 32.37 7.42 0.31
N GLY A 476 32.56 6.12 0.18
CA GLY A 476 32.79 5.25 1.33
C GLY A 476 31.55 5.09 2.22
N ASP A 477 31.75 4.72 3.49
CA ASP A 477 30.70 4.64 4.52
C ASP A 477 31.14 5.47 5.74
N PRO A 478 30.66 6.71 5.86
CA PRO A 478 31.06 7.62 6.92
C PRO A 478 30.45 7.25 8.27
N SER A 479 29.49 6.32 8.33
CA SER A 479 29.03 5.73 9.60
C SER A 479 30.06 4.76 10.20
N GLY A 480 31.07 4.35 9.43
CA GLY A 480 32.06 3.38 9.87
C GLY A 480 31.51 1.96 10.02
N GLY A 481 30.43 1.63 9.30
CA GLY A 481 29.77 0.33 9.34
C GLY A 481 28.67 0.21 10.40
N ASP A 482 28.37 1.27 11.15
CA ASP A 482 27.34 1.30 12.20
C ASP A 482 26.23 2.30 11.87
N TRP A 483 25.64 2.16 10.67
CA TRP A 483 24.51 3.00 10.30
C TRP A 483 23.35 2.93 11.31
N PRO A 484 22.93 1.77 11.85
CA PRO A 484 21.86 1.72 12.85
C PRO A 484 22.12 2.61 14.08
N GLY A 485 23.35 2.60 14.61
CA GLY A 485 23.72 3.45 15.74
C GLY A 485 23.71 4.95 15.41
N VAL A 486 24.09 5.33 14.18
CA VAL A 486 24.04 6.74 13.73
C VAL A 486 22.60 7.18 13.43
N ALA A 487 21.81 6.31 12.81
CA ALA A 487 20.43 6.59 12.41
C ALA A 487 19.50 6.77 13.62
N ASP A 488 19.71 6.03 14.72
CA ASP A 488 18.91 6.16 15.94
C ASP A 488 18.82 7.61 16.44
N GLY A 489 19.98 8.23 16.72
CA GLY A 489 20.03 9.61 17.20
C GLY A 489 19.49 10.64 16.20
N LEU A 490 19.73 10.40 14.90
CA LEU A 490 19.23 11.27 13.83
C LEU A 490 17.71 11.21 13.69
N LEU A 491 17.13 10.00 13.64
CA LEU A 491 15.70 9.80 13.52
C LEU A 491 14.97 10.30 14.77
N ALA A 492 15.52 10.10 15.97
CA ALA A 492 14.95 10.62 17.21
C ALA A 492 14.89 12.16 17.16
N SER A 493 15.98 12.81 16.73
CA SER A 493 16.03 14.27 16.58
C SER A 493 15.05 14.76 15.50
N ALA A 494 14.96 14.05 14.37
CA ALA A 494 14.03 14.40 13.29
C ALA A 494 12.57 14.29 13.74
N LEU A 495 12.21 13.22 14.48
CA LEU A 495 10.88 13.06 15.04
C LEU A 495 10.55 14.14 16.08
N GLU A 496 11.47 14.45 16.99
CA GLU A 496 11.29 15.53 17.97
C GLU A 496 11.01 16.87 17.25
N ARG A 497 11.76 17.17 16.19
CA ARG A 497 11.54 18.38 15.37
C ARG A 497 10.20 18.36 14.65
N ALA A 498 9.82 17.24 14.06
CA ALA A 498 8.62 17.13 13.25
C ALA A 498 7.33 17.20 14.07
N VAL A 499 7.33 16.61 15.28
CA VAL A 499 6.17 16.55 16.18
C VAL A 499 6.02 17.81 17.04
N GLY A 500 7.14 18.45 17.43
CA GLY A 500 7.16 19.71 18.18
C GLY A 500 7.43 19.58 19.68
#